data_AF-A0A414QWG8-F1
#
_entry.id   AF-A0A414QWG8-F1
#
_cell.length_a   1.000
_cell.length_b   1.000
_cell.length_c   1.000
_cell.angle_alpha   90.00
_cell.angle_beta   90.00
_cell.angle_gamma   90.00
#
_symmetry.space_group_name_H-M   'P 1'
#
loop_
_entity.id
_entity.type
_entity.pdbx_description
1 polymer ?
#
loop_
_entity_poly.entity_id
_entity_poly.type
_entity_poly.pdbx_seq_one_letter_code
_entity_poly.pdbx_strand_id
1 'polypeptide(L)'
;MSLCIFLSKVLSEKNTTFNTFFIDDPIQHLDGINLLSFIDVLRTITTDFGRQIVISTHNEQFYKLLKVKMDERYYPSKFIELTSTGTIKEG
;
A
#
# COMPACT_ATOMS: atom_id res chain seq x y z
N MET A 1 -3.17 -2.35 16.05
CA MET A 1 -4.12 -1.36 16.63
C MET A 1 -3.97 0.03 15.99
N SER A 2 -2.76 0.61 15.93
CA SER A 2 -2.52 1.93 15.32
C SER A 2 -2.97 2.05 13.85
N LEU A 3 -2.64 1.06 13.01
CA LEU A 3 -3.01 1.05 11.59
C LEU A 3 -4.54 1.08 11.37
N CYS A 4 -5.31 0.32 12.15
CA CYS A 4 -6.77 0.29 12.01
C CYS A 4 -7.41 1.63 12.39
N ILE A 5 -6.89 2.30 13.42
CA ILE A 5 -7.36 3.64 13.84
C ILE A 5 -7.03 4.66 12.74
N PHE A 6 -5.82 4.58 12.18
CA PHE A 6 -5.41 5.43 11.06
C PHE A 6 -6.30 5.23 9.83
N LEU A 7 -6.51 3.99 9.41
CA LEU A 7 -7.37 3.67 8.27
C LEU A 7 -8.82 4.11 8.52
N SER A 8 -9.35 3.90 9.72
CA SER A 8 -10.70 4.37 10.08
C SER A 8 -10.82 5.89 9.94
N LYS A 9 -9.82 6.65 10.42
CA LYS A 9 -9.78 8.10 10.27
C LYS A 9 -9.74 8.50 8.80
N VAL A 10 -8.83 7.93 8.03
CA VAL A 10 -8.69 8.20 6.59
C VAL A 10 -10.03 7.94 5.92
N LEU A 11 -10.61 6.74 6.06
CA LEU A 11 -11.86 6.36 5.40
C LEU A 11 -13.08 7.19 5.82
N SER A 12 -13.09 7.71 7.05
CA SER A 12 -14.18 8.54 7.57
C SER A 12 -14.16 9.98 7.06
N GLU A 13 -13.01 10.51 6.65
CA GLU A 13 -12.89 11.86 6.12
C GLU A 13 -13.46 11.95 4.70
N LYS A 14 -14.54 12.72 4.53
CA LYS A 14 -15.17 13.02 3.22
C LYS A 14 -14.77 14.43 2.77
N ASN A 15 -14.60 14.64 1.46
CA ASN A 15 -14.20 15.93 0.86
C ASN A 15 -12.82 16.44 1.31
N THR A 16 -11.83 15.55 1.44
CA THR A 16 -10.44 15.97 1.65
C THR A 16 -9.87 16.54 0.35
N THR A 17 -9.07 17.59 0.45
CA THR A 17 -8.29 18.12 -0.69
C THR A 17 -7.24 17.13 -1.18
N PHE A 18 -6.76 16.25 -0.29
CA PHE A 18 -5.85 15.16 -0.61
C PHE A 18 -6.54 13.82 -0.45
N ASN A 19 -6.76 13.12 -1.56
CA ASN A 19 -7.32 11.78 -1.59
C ASN A 19 -6.22 10.69 -1.61
N THR A 20 -5.09 10.99 -0.97
CA THR A 20 -3.89 10.16 -0.95
C THR A 20 -3.38 10.05 0.47
N PHE A 21 -2.99 8.84 0.88
CA PHE A 21 -2.28 8.65 2.14
C PHE A 21 -1.01 7.82 1.95
N PHE A 22 -0.08 8.02 2.88
CA PHE A 22 1.25 7.45 2.86
C PHE A 22 1.39 6.50 4.04
N ILE A 23 2.00 5.35 3.81
CA ILE A 23 2.31 4.37 4.85
C ILE A 23 3.79 4.03 4.76
N ASP A 24 4.48 4.17 5.88
CA ASP A 24 5.86 3.71 6.02
C ASP A 24 5.89 2.38 6.78
N ASP A 25 6.52 1.38 6.18
CA ASP A 25 6.72 0.03 6.71
C ASP A 25 5.52 -0.57 7.48
N PRO A 26 4.37 -0.82 6.82
CA PRO A 26 3.13 -1.23 7.50
C PRO A 26 3.19 -2.57 8.25
N ILE A 27 4.22 -3.37 7.98
CA ILE A 27 4.23 -4.82 8.20
C ILE A 27 5.19 -5.28 9.30
N GLN A 28 5.71 -4.36 10.13
CA GLN A 28 6.68 -4.69 11.19
C GLN A 28 6.21 -5.78 12.18
N HIS A 29 4.90 -6.11 12.23
CA HIS A 29 4.34 -7.10 13.17
C HIS A 29 3.22 -7.99 12.57
N LEU A 30 3.13 -8.13 11.25
CA LEU A 30 2.06 -8.91 10.60
C LEU A 30 2.55 -10.30 10.16
N ASP A 31 1.93 -11.36 10.68
CA ASP A 31 2.12 -12.74 10.19
C ASP A 31 1.56 -12.90 8.76
N GLY A 32 2.05 -13.91 8.03
CA GLY A 32 1.76 -14.09 6.59
C GLY A 32 0.26 -14.13 6.22
N ILE A 33 -0.62 -14.69 7.07
CA ILE A 33 -2.08 -14.66 6.82
C ILE A 33 -2.62 -13.23 6.89
N ASN A 34 -2.20 -12.46 7.89
CA ASN A 34 -2.64 -11.08 8.06
C ASN A 34 -2.09 -10.17 6.95
N LEU A 35 -0.94 -10.52 6.35
CA LEU A 35 -0.37 -9.82 5.21
C LEU A 35 -1.28 -9.87 3.98
N LEU A 36 -1.81 -11.04 3.63
CA LEU A 36 -2.72 -11.17 2.48
C LEU A 36 -4.02 -10.41 2.71
N SER A 37 -4.63 -10.57 3.89
CA SER A 37 -5.85 -9.83 4.26
C SER A 37 -5.62 -8.32 4.22
N PHE A 38 -4.44 -7.86 4.63
CA PHE A 38 -4.07 -6.44 4.55
C PHE A 38 -4.00 -5.95 3.11
N ILE A 39 -3.39 -6.70 2.20
CA ILE A 39 -3.34 -6.36 0.77
C ILE A 39 -4.75 -6.29 0.17
N ASP A 40 -5.65 -7.20 0.55
CA ASP A 40 -7.04 -7.17 0.09
C ASP A 40 -7.76 -5.91 0.57
N VAL A 41 -7.55 -5.49 1.83
CA VAL A 41 -8.07 -4.22 2.34
C VAL A 41 -7.51 -3.04 1.54
N LEU A 42 -6.20 -2.99 1.29
CA LEU A 42 -5.59 -1.91 0.49
C LEU A 42 -6.20 -1.83 -0.91
N ARG A 43 -6.43 -2.99 -1.54
CA ARG A 43 -7.08 -3.06 -2.85
C ARG A 43 -8.46 -2.43 -2.81
N THR A 44 -9.32 -2.85 -1.88
CA THR A 44 -10.67 -2.29 -1.70
C THR A 44 -10.62 -0.77 -1.49
N ILE A 45 -9.66 -0.27 -0.70
CA ILE A 45 -9.48 1.18 -0.48
C ILE A 45 -9.15 1.90 -1.79
N THR A 46 -8.29 1.32 -2.63
CA THR A 46 -7.92 1.93 -3.92
C THR A 46 -9.03 1.84 -4.98
N THR A 47 -9.78 0.74 -5.03
CA THR A 47 -10.76 0.49 -6.10
C THR A 47 -12.14 1.02 -5.75
N ASP A 48 -12.61 0.77 -4.53
CA ASP A 48 -14.01 0.97 -4.17
C ASP A 48 -14.19 2.33 -3.48
N PHE A 49 -13.21 2.75 -2.68
CA PHE A 49 -13.18 4.06 -2.05
C PHE A 49 -12.43 5.11 -2.87
N GLY A 50 -11.77 4.69 -3.96
CA GLY A 50 -11.07 5.57 -4.90
C GLY A 50 -9.91 6.34 -4.30
N ARG A 51 -9.29 5.86 -3.20
CA ARG A 51 -8.18 6.56 -2.54
C ARG A 51 -6.82 6.10 -3.07
N GLN A 52 -5.89 7.02 -3.28
CA GLN A 52 -4.52 6.67 -3.64
C GLN A 52 -3.72 6.27 -2.40
N ILE A 53 -2.89 5.24 -2.53
CA ILE A 53 -2.02 4.77 -1.46
C ILE A 53 -0.58 4.75 -1.96
N VAL A 54 0.34 5.29 -1.17
CA VAL A 54 1.78 5.19 -1.40
C VAL A 54 2.40 4.47 -0.20
N ILE A 55 3.13 3.39 -0.47
CA ILE A 55 3.71 2.54 0.57
C ILE A 55 5.22 2.45 0.35
N SER A 56 5.99 2.75 1.39
CA SER A 56 7.39 2.36 1.49
C SER A 56 7.51 1.08 2.29
N THR A 57 8.37 0.17 1.83
CA THR A 57 8.72 -1.00 2.61
C THR A 57 10.13 -1.48 2.34
N HIS A 58 10.81 -2.00 3.38
CA HIS A 58 12.05 -2.75 3.23
C HIS A 58 11.84 -4.27 3.06
N ASN A 59 10.59 -4.75 3.09
CA ASN A 59 10.29 -6.17 3.01
C ASN A 59 9.98 -6.61 1.57
N GLU A 60 10.89 -7.39 0.99
CA GLU A 60 10.75 -7.88 -0.38
C GLU A 60 9.55 -8.81 -0.60
N GLN A 61 9.17 -9.63 0.39
CA GLN A 61 8.06 -10.57 0.25
C GLN A 61 6.74 -9.80 0.11
N PHE A 62 6.54 -8.77 0.93
CA PHE A 62 5.36 -7.91 0.83
C PHE A 62 5.32 -7.16 -0.50
N TYR A 63 6.45 -6.62 -0.94
CA TYR A 63 6.57 -5.98 -2.25
C TYR A 63 6.20 -6.92 -3.40
N LYS A 64 6.73 -8.15 -3.41
CA LYS A 64 6.41 -9.17 -4.43
C LYS A 64 4.93 -9.58 -4.38
N LEU A 65 4.36 -9.72 -3.20
CA LEU A 65 2.93 -10.05 -3.04
C LEU A 65 2.03 -8.92 -3.55
N LEU A 66 2.36 -7.66 -3.23
CA LEU A 66 1.64 -6.50 -3.77
C LEU A 66 1.72 -6.47 -5.30
N LYS A 67 2.89 -6.70 -5.89
CA LYS A 67 3.07 -6.79 -7.36
C LYS A 67 2.13 -7.79 -8.01
N VAL A 68 1.96 -8.97 -7.40
CA VAL A 68 1.08 -10.01 -7.95
C VAL A 68 -0.40 -9.65 -7.75
N LYS A 69 -0.76 -9.17 -6.56
CA LYS A 69 -2.16 -8.91 -6.16
C LYS A 69 -2.73 -7.59 -6.68
N MET A 70 -1.85 -6.66 -7.04
CA MET A 70 -2.16 -5.37 -7.61
C MET A 70 -1.34 -5.19 -8.89
N ASP A 71 -1.31 -6.21 -9.74
CA ASP A 71 -0.59 -6.18 -11.01
C ASP A 71 -1.09 -5.01 -11.88
N GLU A 72 -0.13 -4.28 -12.47
CA GLU A 72 -0.35 -3.05 -13.24
C GLU A 72 -1.27 -3.27 -14.46
N ARG A 73 -1.43 -4.53 -14.91
CA ARG A 73 -2.37 -4.91 -15.98
C ARG A 73 -3.84 -4.82 -15.57
N TYR A 74 -4.13 -4.95 -14.28
CA TYR A 74 -5.50 -4.99 -13.75
C TYR A 74 -5.83 -3.81 -12.85
N TYR A 75 -4.82 -3.17 -12.27
CA TYR A 75 -4.98 -2.07 -11.31
C TYR A 75 -4.08 -0.89 -11.69
N PRO A 76 -4.48 0.37 -11.38
CA PRO A 76 -3.63 1.55 -11.57
C PRO A 76 -2.55 1.62 -10.48
N SER A 77 -1.64 0.65 -10.48
CA SER A 77 -0.52 0.53 -9.55
C SER A 77 0.79 0.90 -10.23
N LYS A 78 1.79 1.23 -9.42
CA LYS A 78 3.15 1.47 -9.87
C LYS A 78 4.12 0.94 -8.83
N PHE A 79 5.12 0.18 -9.26
CA PHE A 79 6.12 -0.37 -8.36
C PHE A 79 7.50 0.20 -8.66
N ILE A 80 8.15 0.73 -7.61
CA ILE A 80 9.47 1.34 -7.68
C ILE A 80 10.38 0.58 -6.73
N GLU A 81 11.58 0.23 -7.18
CA GLU A 81 12.64 -0.37 -6.35
C GLU A 81 13.80 0.63 -6.31
N LEU A 82 14.32 0.91 -5.12
CA LEU A 82 15.47 1.80 -4.93
C LEU A 82 16.71 0.94 -4.66
N THR A 83 17.77 1.10 -5.47
CA THR A 83 19.03 0.35 -5.29
C THR A 83 20.00 1.06 -4.36
N SER A 84 19.96 2.39 -4.35
CA SER A 84 20.78 3.26 -3.49
C SER A 84 20.08 4.60 -3.31
N THR A 85 20.63 5.46 -2.46
CA THR A 85 20.09 6.81 -2.23
C THR A 85 19.93 7.55 -3.56
N GLY A 86 18.68 7.88 -3.90
CA GLY A 86 18.34 8.60 -5.13
C GLY A 86 18.46 7.79 -6.43
N THR A 87 18.71 6.48 -6.36
CA THR A 87 18.83 5.61 -7.55
C THR A 87 17.66 4.64 -7.61
N ILE A 88 16.86 4.76 -8.68
CA ILE A 88 15.78 3.83 -8.98
C ILE A 88 16.37 2.70 -9.80
N LYS A 89 16.01 1.46 -9.47
CA LYS A 89 16.29 0.30 -10.31
C LYS A 89 15.51 0.46 -11.61
N GLU A 90 16.21 0.68 -12.72
CA GLU A 90 15.59 0.63 -14.04
C GLU A 90 15.11 -0.81 -14.29
N GLY A 91 13.83 -0.94 -14.64
CA GLY A 91 13.15 -2.20 -14.92
C GLY A 91 13.03 -2.46 -16.40
#